data_AF-A0A8T0WIW9-F1
#
_entry.id   AF-A0A8T0WIW9-F1
#
_cell.length_a   1.000
_cell.length_b   1.000
_cell.length_c   1.000
_cell.angle_alpha   90.00
_cell.angle_beta   90.00
_cell.angle_gamma   90.00
#
_symmetry.space_group_name_H-M   'P 1'
#
loop_
_entity.id
_entity.type
_entity.pdbx_description
1 polymer ?
#
loop_
_entity_poly.entity_id
_entity_poly.type
_entity_poly.pdbx_seq_one_letter_code
_entity_poly.pdbx_strand_id
1 'polypeptide(L)'
;MQSRRIFIGHLMDDVLGLSLHMHGCRVIQKAFEVAEHDDKLAMAMELDQKVLRCVRDQYANYVIQKCIKCVPSSANFFTIAGGAVMVKKFATQTTAMSYHKYASNVIDKLTFGCHHDRQLITSEITAAGGGQHSDHINHELQDMMIDANATSVIQRMVVTAEERQVRVLVDVARSNTTKQMRYTHGRCVIAAIERFRFLAARGAHTMSTLYPTPTPPRRHYSSPLSAGGGLRPPSPSGRAARPHELVFTSLPK
;
A
#
# COMPACT_ATOMS: atom_id res chain seq x y z
N MET A 1 -22.15 -15.81 -20.89
CA MET A 1 -20.74 -15.64 -21.30
C MET A 1 -20.58 -14.49 -22.32
N GLN A 2 -21.42 -14.43 -23.38
CA GLN A 2 -21.36 -13.39 -24.43
C GLN A 2 -21.36 -11.93 -23.91
N SER A 3 -22.29 -11.56 -23.02
CA SER A 3 -22.41 -10.19 -22.51
C SER A 3 -21.19 -9.72 -21.70
N ARG A 4 -20.43 -10.64 -21.10
CA ARG A 4 -19.22 -10.30 -20.35
C ARG A 4 -18.05 -9.97 -21.28
N ARG A 5 -17.89 -10.71 -22.38
CA ARG A 5 -16.85 -10.43 -23.38
C ARG A 5 -17.08 -9.08 -24.08
N ILE A 6 -18.32 -8.76 -24.43
CA ILE A 6 -18.65 -7.46 -25.05
C ILE A 6 -18.31 -6.31 -24.09
N PHE A 7 -18.66 -6.45 -22.81
CA PHE A 7 -18.33 -5.45 -21.80
C PHE A 7 -16.82 -5.28 -21.61
N ILE A 8 -16.05 -6.38 -21.51
CA ILE A 8 -14.58 -6.31 -21.44
C ILE A 8 -14.01 -5.65 -22.70
N GLY A 9 -14.52 -5.97 -23.89
CA GLY A 9 -14.13 -5.33 -25.14
C GLY A 9 -14.22 -3.81 -25.08
N HIS A 10 -15.33 -3.26 -24.59
CA HIS A 10 -15.48 -1.80 -24.40
C HIS A 10 -14.57 -1.20 -23.32
N LEU A 11 -14.13 -1.98 -22.34
CA LEU A 11 -13.16 -1.51 -21.34
C LEU A 11 -11.74 -1.45 -21.91
N MET A 12 -11.43 -2.27 -22.92
CA MET A 12 -10.10 -2.32 -23.53
C MET A 12 -9.76 -1.05 -24.31
N ASP A 13 -10.77 -0.22 -24.63
CA ASP A 13 -10.56 1.05 -25.33
C ASP A 13 -9.94 2.15 -24.42
N ASP A 14 -10.04 2.01 -23.08
CA ASP A 14 -9.50 2.98 -22.12
C ASP A 14 -9.19 2.36 -20.74
N VAL A 15 -8.35 1.31 -20.70
CA VAL A 15 -7.99 0.65 -19.43
C VAL A 15 -7.24 1.62 -18.52
N LEU A 16 -6.32 2.41 -19.08
CA LEU A 16 -5.53 3.36 -18.32
C LEU A 16 -6.39 4.49 -17.74
N GLY A 17 -7.25 5.13 -18.54
CA GLY A 17 -8.11 6.23 -18.07
C GLY A 17 -9.09 5.75 -17.00
N LEU A 18 -9.72 4.59 -17.20
CA LEU A 18 -10.60 3.99 -16.21
C LEU A 18 -9.85 3.63 -14.92
N SER A 19 -8.62 3.14 -15.01
CA SER A 19 -7.80 2.80 -13.83
C SER A 19 -7.48 4.01 -12.95
N LEU A 20 -7.32 5.18 -13.57
CA LEU A 20 -7.06 6.46 -12.89
C LEU A 20 -8.35 7.14 -12.38
N HIS A 21 -9.52 6.57 -12.67
CA HIS A 21 -10.81 7.14 -12.28
C HIS A 21 -11.34 6.54 -10.96
N MET A 22 -11.94 7.37 -10.11
CA MET A 22 -12.42 6.99 -8.77
C MET A 22 -13.42 5.82 -8.74
N HIS A 23 -14.20 5.67 -9.83
CA HIS A 23 -15.15 4.57 -10.01
C HIS A 23 -14.66 3.56 -11.04
N GLY A 24 -13.96 4.03 -12.08
CA GLY A 24 -13.44 3.18 -13.16
C GLY A 24 -12.46 2.14 -12.63
N CYS A 25 -11.64 2.49 -11.64
CA CYS A 25 -10.67 1.57 -11.05
C CYS A 25 -11.33 0.31 -10.46
N ARG A 26 -12.58 0.40 -9.97
CA ARG A 26 -13.32 -0.75 -9.45
C ARG A 26 -13.79 -1.67 -10.58
N VAL A 27 -14.15 -1.09 -11.71
CA VAL A 27 -14.55 -1.82 -12.91
C VAL A 27 -13.35 -2.58 -13.47
N ILE A 28 -12.19 -1.94 -13.61
CA ILE A 28 -10.96 -2.60 -14.09
C ILE A 28 -10.49 -3.69 -13.11
N GLN A 29 -10.55 -3.44 -11.79
CA GLN A 29 -10.26 -4.48 -10.81
C GLN A 29 -11.17 -5.70 -10.98
N LYS A 30 -12.47 -5.48 -11.23
CA LYS A 30 -13.40 -6.59 -11.47
C LYS A 30 -13.11 -7.29 -12.80
N ALA A 31 -12.73 -6.55 -13.84
CA ALA A 31 -12.31 -7.11 -15.11
C ALA A 31 -11.13 -8.08 -14.92
N PHE A 32 -10.09 -7.71 -14.19
CA PHE A 32 -8.97 -8.62 -13.87
C PHE A 32 -9.38 -9.91 -13.14
N GLU A 33 -10.45 -9.89 -12.35
CA GLU A 33 -10.96 -11.08 -11.67
C GLU A 33 -11.68 -12.05 -12.63
N VAL A 34 -12.44 -11.52 -13.58
CA VAL A 34 -13.40 -12.31 -14.37
C VAL A 34 -12.99 -12.53 -15.83
N ALA A 35 -12.05 -11.74 -16.34
CA ALA A 35 -11.58 -11.81 -17.72
C ALA A 35 -10.82 -13.11 -18.01
N GLU A 36 -10.71 -13.47 -19.29
CA GLU A 36 -9.90 -14.58 -19.74
C GLU A 36 -8.41 -14.19 -19.69
N HIS A 37 -7.51 -15.18 -19.79
CA HIS A 37 -6.07 -14.96 -19.63
C HIS A 37 -5.53 -13.89 -20.60
N ASP A 38 -5.95 -13.95 -21.87
CA ASP A 38 -5.45 -13.06 -22.91
C ASP A 38 -5.97 -11.62 -22.74
N ASP A 39 -7.20 -11.46 -22.27
CA ASP A 39 -7.76 -10.14 -21.92
C ASP A 39 -7.00 -9.52 -20.74
N LYS A 40 -6.69 -10.32 -19.70
CA LYS A 40 -5.89 -9.84 -18.56
C LYS A 40 -4.50 -9.41 -19.00
N LEU A 41 -3.91 -10.14 -19.93
CA LEU A 41 -2.62 -9.80 -20.53
C LEU A 41 -2.70 -8.45 -21.26
N ALA A 42 -3.68 -8.26 -22.15
CA ALA A 42 -3.81 -7.01 -22.90
C ALA A 42 -4.05 -5.80 -21.97
N MET A 43 -4.90 -5.93 -20.95
CA MET A 43 -5.08 -4.89 -19.93
C MET A 43 -3.77 -4.60 -19.16
N ALA A 44 -3.01 -5.63 -18.80
CA ALA A 44 -1.74 -5.46 -18.11
C ALA A 44 -0.70 -4.74 -18.98
N MET A 45 -0.64 -5.03 -20.28
CA MET A 45 0.26 -4.39 -21.23
C MET A 45 -0.02 -2.90 -21.38
N GLU A 46 -1.30 -2.50 -21.44
CA GLU A 46 -1.65 -1.07 -21.50
C GLU A 46 -1.20 -0.33 -20.23
N LEU A 47 -1.39 -0.93 -19.06
CA LEU A 47 -0.96 -0.36 -17.79
C LEU A 47 0.57 -0.29 -17.65
N ASP A 48 1.32 -1.24 -18.20
CA ASP A 48 2.79 -1.23 -18.12
C ASP A 48 3.43 -0.01 -18.80
N GLN A 49 2.80 0.52 -19.86
CA GLN A 49 3.27 1.71 -20.56
C GLN A 49 3.38 2.94 -19.65
N LYS A 50 2.52 3.03 -18.62
CA LYS A 50 2.45 4.15 -17.68
C LYS A 50 2.51 3.69 -16.22
N VAL A 51 3.14 2.55 -15.95
CA VAL A 51 3.07 1.91 -14.62
C VAL A 51 3.55 2.80 -13.47
N LEU A 52 4.62 3.58 -13.67
CA LEU A 52 5.14 4.49 -12.64
C LEU A 52 4.14 5.58 -12.25
N ARG A 53 3.27 5.99 -13.19
CA ARG A 53 2.14 6.88 -12.90
C ARG A 53 1.06 6.12 -12.13
N CYS A 54 0.72 4.91 -12.58
CA CYS A 54 -0.33 4.09 -11.96
C CYS A 54 -0.04 3.74 -10.50
N VAL A 55 1.20 3.35 -10.15
CA VAL A 55 1.56 3.02 -8.76
C VAL A 55 1.55 4.21 -7.82
N ARG A 56 1.76 5.42 -8.36
CA ARG A 56 1.71 6.67 -7.59
C ARG A 56 0.31 7.27 -7.52
N ASP A 57 -0.63 6.78 -8.31
CA ASP A 57 -2.00 7.27 -8.31
C ASP A 57 -2.82 6.66 -7.17
N GLN A 58 -3.74 7.44 -6.61
CA GLN A 58 -4.57 7.04 -5.47
C GLN A 58 -5.60 5.93 -5.78
N TYR A 59 -5.92 5.70 -7.06
CA TYR A 59 -6.87 4.69 -7.51
C TYR A 59 -6.16 3.56 -8.28
N ALA A 60 -5.31 3.91 -9.24
CA ALA A 60 -4.67 2.93 -10.11
C ALA A 60 -3.69 2.01 -9.36
N ASN A 61 -3.15 2.42 -8.20
CA ASN A 61 -2.33 1.55 -7.36
C ASN A 61 -3.06 0.25 -6.96
N TYR A 62 -4.39 0.31 -6.76
CA TYR A 62 -5.20 -0.87 -6.45
C TYR A 62 -5.37 -1.77 -7.67
N VAL A 63 -5.45 -1.17 -8.86
CA VAL A 63 -5.50 -1.91 -10.13
C VAL A 63 -4.18 -2.65 -10.37
N ILE A 64 -3.03 -2.01 -10.14
CA ILE A 64 -1.72 -2.67 -10.25
C ILE A 64 -1.60 -3.84 -9.26
N GLN A 65 -2.01 -3.66 -8.00
CA GLN A 65 -2.03 -4.76 -7.02
C GLN A 65 -2.93 -5.92 -7.48
N LYS A 66 -4.09 -5.62 -8.09
CA LYS A 66 -4.99 -6.64 -8.63
C LYS A 66 -4.36 -7.36 -9.83
N CYS A 67 -3.71 -6.63 -10.73
CA CYS A 67 -2.97 -7.18 -11.86
C CYS A 67 -1.91 -8.18 -11.37
N ILE A 68 -1.07 -7.79 -10.41
CA ILE A 68 -0.05 -8.65 -9.80
C ILE A 68 -0.66 -9.96 -9.24
N LYS A 69 -1.86 -9.89 -8.65
CA LYS A 69 -2.54 -11.06 -8.09
C LYS A 69 -3.18 -11.97 -9.15
N CYS A 70 -3.75 -11.39 -10.20
CA CYS A 70 -4.64 -12.11 -11.12
C CYS A 70 -3.94 -12.60 -12.40
N VAL A 71 -2.75 -12.09 -12.69
CA VAL A 71 -1.97 -12.45 -13.88
C VAL A 71 -0.86 -13.43 -13.44
N PRO A 72 -0.97 -14.73 -13.79
CA PRO A 72 -0.06 -15.76 -13.29
C PRO A 72 1.37 -15.58 -13.82
N SER A 73 2.35 -15.74 -12.92
CA SER A 73 3.79 -15.67 -13.18
C SER A 73 4.35 -16.95 -13.82
N SER A 74 3.67 -17.56 -14.80
CA SER A 74 4.28 -18.67 -15.54
C SER A 74 5.57 -18.15 -16.19
N ALA A 75 6.65 -18.92 -16.02
CA ALA A 75 8.05 -18.46 -15.93
C ALA A 75 8.63 -17.64 -17.12
N ASN A 76 7.87 -17.45 -18.21
CA ASN A 76 8.26 -16.63 -19.37
C ASN A 76 7.36 -15.42 -19.59
N PHE A 77 6.23 -15.33 -18.88
CA PHE A 77 5.23 -14.28 -19.06
C PHE A 77 5.70 -12.95 -18.49
N PHE A 78 6.38 -12.95 -17.35
CA PHE A 78 6.94 -11.73 -16.80
C PHE A 78 8.00 -11.11 -17.76
N THR A 79 8.74 -11.90 -18.53
CA THR A 79 9.76 -11.39 -19.48
C THR A 79 9.18 -10.88 -20.80
N ILE A 80 8.06 -11.44 -21.29
CA ILE A 80 7.50 -11.14 -22.62
C ILE A 80 6.28 -10.20 -22.54
N ALA A 81 5.55 -10.18 -21.42
CA ALA A 81 4.33 -9.40 -21.20
C ALA A 81 4.47 -8.27 -20.15
N GLY A 82 5.70 -7.82 -19.89
CA GLY A 82 5.94 -6.60 -19.13
C GLY A 82 5.96 -6.73 -17.60
N GLY A 83 5.76 -7.91 -17.01
CA GLY A 83 5.83 -8.06 -15.54
C GLY A 83 7.25 -7.94 -14.95
N ALA A 84 8.24 -8.61 -15.54
CA ALA A 84 9.66 -8.50 -15.17
C ALA A 84 10.18 -7.13 -15.55
N VAL A 85 9.63 -6.52 -16.60
CA VAL A 85 9.87 -5.11 -16.93
C VAL A 85 9.29 -4.21 -15.84
N MET A 86 8.11 -4.53 -15.29
CA MET A 86 7.49 -3.79 -14.21
C MET A 86 8.35 -3.83 -12.94
N VAL A 87 8.72 -5.04 -12.49
CA VAL A 87 9.57 -5.22 -11.30
C VAL A 87 10.98 -4.70 -11.54
N LYS A 88 11.55 -4.82 -12.74
CA LYS A 88 12.88 -4.27 -13.05
C LYS A 88 12.88 -2.74 -13.18
N LYS A 89 11.80 -2.13 -13.70
CA LYS A 89 11.56 -0.68 -13.64
C LYS A 89 11.44 -0.23 -12.18
N PHE A 90 10.84 -1.05 -11.33
CA PHE A 90 10.75 -0.79 -9.90
C PHE A 90 12.06 -1.02 -9.17
N ALA A 91 12.88 -2.00 -9.58
CA ALA A 91 14.13 -2.41 -8.96
C ALA A 91 15.27 -1.36 -8.99
N THR A 92 14.99 -0.15 -9.49
CA THR A 92 15.91 1.00 -9.45
C THR A 92 15.29 2.21 -8.73
N GLN A 93 14.06 2.07 -8.27
CA GLN A 93 13.27 3.09 -7.58
C GLN A 93 12.52 2.52 -6.37
N THR A 94 12.82 1.29 -5.92
CA THR A 94 12.05 0.61 -4.88
C THR A 94 12.11 1.40 -3.59
N THR A 95 13.30 1.88 -3.23
CA THR A 95 13.47 2.67 -2.01
C THR A 95 12.64 3.94 -2.08
N ALA A 96 12.77 4.73 -3.15
CA ALA A 96 11.98 5.95 -3.35
C ALA A 96 10.45 5.69 -3.34
N MET A 97 9.99 4.59 -3.94
CA MET A 97 8.57 4.23 -3.94
C MET A 97 8.07 3.73 -2.59
N SER A 98 8.95 3.16 -1.76
CA SER A 98 8.59 2.71 -0.41
C SER A 98 8.17 3.87 0.50
N TYR A 99 8.73 5.07 0.30
CA TYR A 99 8.30 6.28 1.00
C TYR A 99 6.97 6.85 0.50
N HIS A 100 6.51 6.44 -0.68
CA HIS A 100 5.34 7.03 -1.31
C HIS A 100 4.04 6.39 -0.79
N LYS A 101 3.10 7.22 -0.32
CA LYS A 101 1.81 6.82 0.29
C LYS A 101 1.03 5.72 -0.45
N TYR A 102 1.04 5.76 -1.78
CA TYR A 102 0.30 4.79 -2.60
C TYR A 102 1.21 3.68 -3.16
N ALA A 103 2.46 4.01 -3.49
CA ALA A 103 3.33 3.08 -4.21
C ALA A 103 3.95 2.06 -3.24
N SER A 104 4.14 2.42 -1.97
CA SER A 104 4.58 1.53 -0.90
C SER A 104 3.70 0.28 -0.79
N ASN A 105 2.39 0.42 -1.01
CA ASN A 105 1.45 -0.72 -1.00
C ASN A 105 1.72 -1.69 -2.15
N VAL A 106 2.13 -1.17 -3.32
CA VAL A 106 2.50 -2.00 -4.48
C VAL A 106 3.80 -2.74 -4.17
N ILE A 107 4.80 -2.04 -3.61
CA ILE A 107 6.06 -2.67 -3.18
C ILE A 107 5.80 -3.76 -2.12
N ASP A 108 4.98 -3.48 -1.10
CA ASP A 108 4.56 -4.48 -0.10
C ASP A 108 3.97 -5.72 -0.77
N LYS A 109 3.12 -5.59 -1.80
CA LYS A 109 2.58 -6.77 -2.51
C LYS A 109 3.64 -7.51 -3.32
N LEU A 110 4.59 -6.83 -3.94
CA LEU A 110 5.65 -7.47 -4.71
C LEU A 110 6.63 -8.25 -3.83
N THR A 111 6.79 -7.90 -2.55
CA THR A 111 7.60 -8.73 -1.62
C THR A 111 7.00 -10.11 -1.33
N PHE A 112 5.74 -10.36 -1.72
CA PHE A 112 5.10 -11.69 -1.75
C PHE A 112 5.12 -12.37 -3.12
N GLY A 113 5.74 -11.73 -4.11
CA GLY A 113 5.86 -12.25 -5.47
C GLY A 113 6.70 -13.52 -5.55
N CYS A 114 7.05 -13.91 -6.78
CA CYS A 114 7.92 -15.05 -6.98
C CYS A 114 9.31 -14.80 -6.35
N HIS A 115 10.07 -15.88 -6.13
CA HIS A 115 11.41 -15.79 -5.52
C HIS A 115 12.30 -14.76 -6.22
N HIS A 116 12.26 -14.70 -7.56
CA HIS A 116 13.05 -13.78 -8.36
C HIS A 116 12.68 -12.31 -8.10
N ASP A 117 11.39 -11.95 -8.19
CA ASP A 117 10.91 -10.58 -7.96
C ASP A 117 11.22 -10.11 -6.54
N ARG A 118 10.98 -11.02 -5.58
CA ARG A 118 11.30 -10.77 -4.17
C ARG A 118 12.78 -10.47 -4.01
N GLN A 119 13.66 -11.27 -4.62
CA GLN A 119 15.10 -11.04 -4.57
C GLN A 119 15.52 -9.72 -5.21
N LEU A 120 14.92 -9.30 -6.33
CA LEU A 120 15.24 -8.00 -6.93
C LEU A 120 14.93 -6.85 -5.97
N ILE A 121 13.76 -6.88 -5.34
CA ILE A 121 13.31 -5.84 -4.40
C ILE A 121 14.12 -5.86 -3.10
N THR A 122 14.29 -7.03 -2.51
CA THR A 122 15.01 -7.14 -1.23
C THR A 122 16.50 -6.90 -1.41
N SER A 123 17.09 -7.32 -2.52
CA SER A 123 18.47 -6.99 -2.85
C SER A 123 18.63 -5.49 -3.10
N GLU A 124 17.75 -4.80 -3.82
CA GLU A 124 17.89 -3.34 -3.97
C GLU A 124 17.79 -2.62 -2.61
N ILE A 125 16.82 -2.93 -1.76
CA ILE A 125 16.70 -2.24 -0.45
C ILE A 125 17.90 -2.54 0.46
N THR A 126 18.46 -3.75 0.39
CA THR A 126 19.62 -4.14 1.21
C THR A 126 20.99 -3.90 0.53
N ALA A 127 21.01 -3.62 -0.77
CA ALA A 127 22.20 -3.44 -1.62
C ALA A 127 22.21 -2.13 -2.42
N ALA A 128 21.26 -1.21 -2.24
CA ALA A 128 21.44 0.23 -2.50
C ALA A 128 22.62 0.81 -1.68
N GLY A 129 23.21 -0.03 -0.82
CA GLY A 129 24.50 0.15 -0.20
C GLY A 129 25.69 -0.65 -0.77
N GLY A 130 25.56 -1.20 -1.97
CA GLY A 130 26.58 -1.99 -2.65
C GLY A 130 27.66 -1.12 -3.28
N GLY A 131 28.41 -0.40 -2.45
CA GLY A 131 29.56 0.41 -2.86
C GLY A 131 30.01 1.32 -1.74
N GLN A 132 31.02 0.89 -0.97
CA GLN A 132 31.83 1.71 -0.07
C GLN A 132 31.08 2.83 0.68
N HIS A 133 30.26 2.49 1.68
CA HIS A 133 30.07 3.19 2.96
C HIS A 133 28.92 2.48 3.70
N SER A 134 29.24 1.59 4.65
CA SER A 134 28.26 0.89 5.49
C SER A 134 27.26 1.84 6.16
N ASP A 135 27.71 3.06 6.44
CA ASP A 135 26.96 4.03 7.22
C ASP A 135 25.77 4.62 6.44
N HIS A 136 25.90 4.86 5.14
CA HIS A 136 24.81 5.43 4.33
C HIS A 136 23.63 4.45 4.20
N ILE A 137 23.93 3.17 3.99
CA ILE A 137 22.93 2.08 3.91
C ILE A 137 22.13 1.98 5.20
N ASN A 138 22.86 2.02 6.32
CA ASN A 138 22.27 1.91 7.64
C ASN A 138 21.38 3.13 7.91
N HIS A 139 21.78 4.33 7.50
CA HIS A 139 20.95 5.53 7.62
C HIS A 139 19.65 5.44 6.81
N GLU A 140 19.71 5.01 5.55
CA GLU A 140 18.51 4.89 4.71
C GLU A 140 17.53 3.84 5.26
N LEU A 141 18.01 2.66 5.66
CA LEU A 141 17.19 1.64 6.31
C LEU A 141 16.60 2.12 7.65
N GLN A 142 17.37 2.86 8.46
CA GLN A 142 16.86 3.45 9.70
C GLN A 142 15.73 4.44 9.44
N ASP A 143 15.82 5.25 8.39
CA ASP A 143 14.80 6.22 8.04
C ASP A 143 13.56 5.52 7.44
N MET A 144 13.73 4.48 6.61
CA MET A 144 12.62 3.63 6.16
C MET A 144 11.87 2.97 7.31
N MET A 145 12.57 2.53 8.36
CA MET A 145 11.96 1.84 9.51
C MET A 145 11.01 2.72 10.32
N ILE A 146 11.25 4.03 10.35
CA ILE A 146 10.44 4.99 11.11
C ILE A 146 9.44 5.76 10.23
N ASP A 147 9.55 5.67 8.90
CA ASP A 147 8.63 6.30 7.96
C ASP A 147 7.24 5.66 7.98
N ALA A 148 6.20 6.47 7.78
CA ALA A 148 4.81 6.02 7.86
C ALA A 148 4.40 5.06 6.74
N ASN A 149 5.07 5.11 5.60
CA ASN A 149 4.77 4.28 4.43
C ASN A 149 5.80 3.14 4.30
N ALA A 150 7.09 3.45 4.36
CA ALA A 150 8.17 2.50 4.11
C ALA A 150 8.29 1.43 5.20
N THR A 151 7.86 1.73 6.44
CA THR A 151 7.87 0.75 7.54
C THR A 151 7.09 -0.52 7.21
N SER A 152 6.01 -0.41 6.42
CA SER A 152 5.19 -1.56 6.02
C SER A 152 5.96 -2.53 5.13
N VAL A 153 6.80 -1.99 4.22
CA VAL A 153 7.70 -2.76 3.36
C VAL A 153 8.77 -3.45 4.20
N ILE A 154 9.39 -2.74 5.16
CA ILE A 154 10.41 -3.33 6.04
C ILE A 154 9.84 -4.46 6.91
N GLN A 155 8.69 -4.23 7.57
CA GLN A 155 8.01 -5.27 8.36
C GLN A 155 7.68 -6.50 7.53
N ARG A 156 7.35 -6.30 6.25
CA ARG A 156 7.10 -7.40 5.33
C ARG A 156 8.36 -8.16 4.96
N MET A 157 9.43 -7.45 4.61
CA MET A 157 10.73 -8.03 4.27
C MET A 157 11.30 -8.88 5.40
N VAL A 158 11.09 -8.49 6.67
CA VAL A 158 11.50 -9.30 7.84
C VAL A 158 10.97 -10.73 7.77
N VAL A 159 9.82 -10.94 7.11
CA VAL A 159 9.15 -12.23 7.05
C VAL A 159 9.33 -12.92 5.70
N THR A 160 9.46 -12.17 4.61
CA THR A 160 9.52 -12.75 3.26
C THR A 160 10.93 -12.87 2.70
N ALA A 161 11.89 -12.06 3.14
CA ALA A 161 13.25 -12.02 2.61
C ALA A 161 14.10 -13.23 3.03
N GLU A 162 15.24 -13.41 2.37
CA GLU A 162 16.21 -14.45 2.73
C GLU A 162 16.91 -14.14 4.05
N GLU A 163 17.43 -15.18 4.71
CA GLU A 163 18.05 -15.06 6.04
C GLU A 163 19.15 -13.99 6.09
N ARG A 164 19.98 -13.89 5.04
CA ARG A 164 21.04 -12.87 4.95
C ARG A 164 20.48 -11.45 4.99
N GLN A 165 19.38 -11.21 4.27
CA GLN A 165 18.73 -9.90 4.18
C GLN A 165 18.01 -9.56 5.48
N VAL A 166 17.31 -10.53 6.08
CA VAL A 166 16.67 -10.36 7.39
C VAL A 166 17.70 -10.04 8.46
N ARG A 167 18.88 -10.67 8.44
CA ARG A 167 19.97 -10.39 9.39
C ARG A 167 20.39 -8.92 9.35
N VAL A 168 20.59 -8.36 8.15
CA VAL A 168 20.91 -6.93 7.98
C VAL A 168 19.82 -6.04 8.58
N LEU A 169 18.54 -6.31 8.29
CA LEU A 169 17.43 -5.54 8.84
C LEU A 169 17.38 -5.59 10.38
N VAL A 170 17.65 -6.76 10.96
CA VAL A 170 17.66 -6.96 12.41
C VAL A 170 18.83 -6.21 13.06
N ASP A 171 20.02 -6.25 12.47
CA ASP A 171 21.21 -5.58 13.00
C ASP A 171 21.05 -4.06 12.97
N VAL A 172 20.51 -3.51 11.87
CA VAL A 172 20.19 -2.08 11.75
C VAL A 172 19.11 -1.65 12.75
N ALA A 173 18.08 -2.47 12.95
CA ALA A 173 17.02 -2.14 13.89
C ALA A 173 17.53 -2.12 15.35
N ARG A 174 18.36 -3.09 15.71
CA ARG A 174 18.91 -3.22 17.08
C ARG A 174 19.92 -2.14 17.42
N SER A 175 20.81 -1.82 16.48
CA SER A 175 21.79 -0.74 16.66
C SER A 175 21.12 0.63 16.84
N ASN A 176 19.86 0.80 16.42
CA ASN A 176 19.12 2.05 16.53
C ASN A 176 17.84 1.97 17.38
N THR A 177 17.80 1.04 18.35
CA THR A 177 16.61 0.78 19.17
C THR A 177 16.07 2.04 19.87
N THR A 178 16.96 2.91 20.36
CA THR A 178 16.57 4.14 21.06
C THR A 178 15.80 5.12 20.17
N LYS A 179 16.21 5.31 18.91
CA LYS A 179 15.46 6.10 17.92
C LYS A 179 14.13 5.40 17.61
N GLN A 180 14.15 4.10 17.33
CA GLN A 180 12.93 3.36 16.95
C GLN A 180 11.83 3.40 18.00
N MET A 181 12.18 3.28 19.28
CA MET A 181 11.20 3.30 20.36
C MET A 181 10.50 4.65 20.52
N ARG A 182 11.12 5.75 20.06
CA ARG A 182 10.49 7.09 20.05
C ARG A 182 9.38 7.22 19.01
N TYR A 183 9.48 6.53 17.87
CA TYR A 183 8.53 6.63 16.77
C TYR A 183 7.52 5.48 16.80
N THR A 184 6.24 5.76 16.52
CA THR A 184 5.19 4.74 16.45
C THR A 184 5.52 3.65 15.43
N HIS A 185 5.96 4.03 14.24
CA HIS A 185 6.35 3.10 13.19
C HIS A 185 7.61 2.30 13.53
N GLY A 186 8.59 2.93 14.19
CA GLY A 186 9.78 2.23 14.70
C GLY A 186 9.44 1.14 15.71
N ARG A 187 8.52 1.41 16.65
CA ARG A 187 8.01 0.40 17.59
C ARG A 187 7.36 -0.79 16.88
N CYS A 188 6.62 -0.56 15.81
CA CYS A 188 6.02 -1.65 15.01
C CYS A 188 7.07 -2.56 14.36
N VAL A 189 8.20 -2.00 13.90
CA VAL A 189 9.30 -2.79 13.32
C VAL A 189 9.93 -3.71 14.36
N ILE A 190 10.26 -3.19 15.56
CA ILE A 190 10.80 -4.01 16.66
C ILE A 190 9.84 -5.15 17.00
N ALA A 191 8.55 -4.85 17.20
CA ALA A 191 7.55 -5.85 17.52
C ALA A 191 7.40 -6.91 16.41
N ALA A 192 7.50 -6.52 15.14
CA ALA A 192 7.47 -7.45 14.01
C ALA A 192 8.69 -8.39 14.01
N ILE A 193 9.90 -7.86 14.28
CA ILE A 193 11.13 -8.65 14.40
C ILE A 193 11.04 -9.64 15.55
N GLU A 194 10.59 -9.21 16.72
CA GLU A 194 10.42 -10.08 17.89
C GLU A 194 9.41 -11.19 17.62
N ARG A 195 8.26 -10.86 17.01
CA ARG A 195 7.26 -11.84 16.61
C ARG A 195 7.83 -12.86 15.62
N PHE A 196 8.57 -12.41 14.60
CA PHE A 196 9.19 -13.29 13.62
C PHE A 196 10.16 -14.27 14.29
N ARG A 197 11.05 -13.78 15.17
CA ARG A 197 12.01 -14.61 15.91
C ARG A 197 11.31 -15.62 16.83
N PHE A 198 10.25 -15.18 17.52
CA PHE A 198 9.47 -16.05 18.39
C PHE A 198 8.80 -17.19 17.63
N LEU A 199 8.23 -16.92 16.45
CA LEU A 199 7.58 -17.93 15.61
C LEU A 199 8.61 -18.87 14.96
N ALA A 200 9.75 -18.34 14.52
CA ALA A 200 10.86 -19.13 13.99
C ALA A 200 11.41 -20.12 15.03
N ALA A 201 11.56 -19.69 16.29
CA ALA A 201 12.00 -20.56 17.39
C ALA A 201 11.03 -21.71 17.71
N ARG A 202 9.77 -21.61 17.27
CA ARG A 202 8.71 -22.60 17.51
C ARG A 202 8.39 -23.45 16.27
N GLY A 203 9.17 -23.32 15.19
CA GLY A 203 8.95 -24.06 13.93
C GLY A 203 7.66 -23.69 13.19
N ALA A 204 7.01 -22.57 13.54
CA ALA A 204 5.77 -22.13 12.92
C ALA A 204 6.08 -21.22 11.72
N HIS A 205 6.14 -21.80 10.52
CA HIS A 205 6.49 -21.08 9.28
C HIS A 205 5.28 -20.57 8.47
N THR A 206 4.04 -20.71 8.96
CA THR A 206 2.85 -20.41 8.14
C THR A 206 2.50 -18.91 8.16
N MET A 207 2.50 -18.30 6.97
CA MET A 207 2.29 -16.85 6.73
C MET A 207 0.99 -16.28 7.35
N SER A 208 -0.04 -17.09 7.53
CA SER A 208 -1.32 -16.71 8.14
C SER A 208 -1.20 -16.36 9.64
N THR A 209 -0.25 -16.99 10.34
CA THR A 209 0.01 -16.72 11.78
C THR A 209 0.84 -15.45 12.01
N LEU A 210 1.57 -15.01 11.00
CA LEU A 210 2.48 -13.87 11.07
C LEU A 210 1.74 -12.53 10.86
N TYR A 211 0.59 -12.53 10.20
CA TYR A 211 -0.25 -11.35 9.96
C TYR A 211 -1.75 -11.69 9.94
N PRO A 212 -2.55 -11.38 10.97
CA PRO A 212 -3.98 -11.22 10.79
C PRO A 212 -4.23 -10.05 9.83
N THR A 213 -5.18 -10.21 8.91
CA THR A 213 -5.61 -9.14 7.99
C THR A 213 -5.87 -7.84 8.75
N PRO A 214 -5.34 -6.68 8.30
CA PRO A 214 -5.71 -5.40 8.88
C PRO A 214 -7.23 -5.23 8.79
N THR A 215 -7.90 -5.04 9.92
CA THR A 215 -9.26 -4.52 9.92
C THR A 215 -9.24 -3.19 9.15
N PRO A 216 -10.10 -2.98 8.15
CA PRO A 216 -10.09 -1.74 7.41
C PRO A 216 -10.34 -0.59 8.40
N PRO A 217 -9.61 0.53 8.30
CA PRO A 217 -9.86 1.68 9.16
C PRO A 217 -11.32 2.10 8.94
N ARG A 218 -12.06 2.27 10.04
CA ARG A 218 -13.43 2.75 10.04
C ARG A 218 -13.43 4.15 9.40
N ARG A 219 -13.70 4.23 8.09
CA ARG A 219 -13.84 5.52 7.41
C ARG A 219 -15.07 6.20 8.01
N HIS A 220 -14.86 7.26 8.77
CA HIS A 220 -15.90 8.25 9.05
C HIS A 220 -16.29 8.86 7.70
N TYR A 221 -17.32 8.32 7.08
CA TYR A 221 -18.05 9.04 6.06
C TYR A 221 -18.80 10.16 6.78
N SER A 222 -18.31 11.38 6.71
CA SER A 222 -19.14 12.55 6.90
C SER A 222 -20.11 12.60 5.72
N SER A 223 -21.33 12.13 5.93
CA SER A 223 -22.41 12.22 4.94
C SER A 223 -22.79 13.69 4.70
N PRO A 224 -22.97 14.15 3.46
CA PRO A 224 -23.70 15.37 3.19
C PRO A 224 -25.19 15.13 3.42
N LEU A 225 -25.80 15.92 4.30
CA LEU A 225 -27.25 16.00 4.49
C LEU A 225 -27.91 16.40 3.17
N SER A 226 -28.89 15.60 2.72
CA SER A 226 -29.85 15.98 1.68
C SER A 226 -31.25 16.08 2.29
N ALA A 227 -31.93 17.15 1.91
CA ALA A 227 -33.24 17.59 2.40
C ALA A 227 -34.39 16.67 1.95
N GLY A 228 -35.46 16.63 2.76
CA GLY A 228 -36.75 16.04 2.39
C GLY A 228 -37.78 16.30 3.48
N GLY A 229 -38.72 17.20 3.22
CA GLY A 229 -39.66 17.76 4.19
C GLY A 229 -40.88 16.91 4.53
N GLY A 230 -41.54 17.28 5.62
CA GLY A 230 -42.88 16.85 6.03
C GLY A 230 -43.58 17.96 6.82
N LEU A 231 -44.70 18.44 6.29
CA LEU A 231 -45.60 19.51 6.77
C LEU A 231 -46.39 19.08 8.03
N ARG A 232 -46.45 19.90 9.12
CA ARG A 232 -47.60 20.75 9.60
C ARG A 232 -47.97 20.39 11.08
N PRO A 233 -48.67 21.20 11.92
CA PRO A 233 -49.09 22.63 11.91
C PRO A 233 -48.57 23.46 13.13
N PRO A 234 -48.89 24.78 13.23
CA PRO A 234 -48.46 25.66 14.33
C PRO A 234 -49.55 26.02 15.37
N SER A 235 -49.07 26.57 16.51
CA SER A 235 -49.65 27.60 17.45
C SER A 235 -49.84 27.11 18.91
N PRO A 236 -49.93 28.01 19.93
CA PRO A 236 -49.10 29.19 20.26
C PRO A 236 -48.79 29.27 21.80
N SER A 237 -48.24 30.41 22.26
CA SER A 237 -47.95 30.86 23.65
C SER A 237 -46.50 30.63 24.13
N GLY A 238 -45.76 31.59 24.67
CA GLY A 238 -45.99 33.01 24.95
C GLY A 238 -44.65 33.63 25.43
N ARG A 239 -44.57 34.98 25.42
CA ARG A 239 -43.76 35.90 26.26
C ARG A 239 -42.45 35.37 26.90
N ALA A 240 -41.33 36.08 26.98
CA ALA A 240 -40.94 37.44 26.67
C ALA A 240 -39.43 37.58 26.99
N ALA A 241 -38.83 38.64 26.45
CA ALA A 241 -37.75 39.46 27.03
C ALA A 241 -36.28 38.98 27.01
N ARG A 242 -35.45 39.80 26.35
CA ARG A 242 -34.02 40.05 26.66
C ARG A 242 -33.92 40.94 27.93
N PRO A 243 -32.78 41.01 28.64
CA PRO A 243 -31.61 41.84 28.23
C PRO A 243 -30.25 41.14 28.53
N HIS A 244 -29.18 41.29 27.74
CA HIS A 244 -28.11 42.32 27.79
C HIS A 244 -27.59 42.71 29.18
N GLU A 245 -26.34 42.30 29.51
CA GLU A 245 -25.24 43.05 30.19
C GLU A 245 -24.02 42.10 30.33
N LEU A 246 -22.87 42.35 29.68
CA LEU A 246 -21.64 43.03 30.17
C LEU A 246 -21.02 42.33 31.41
N VAL A 247 -19.79 41.80 31.42
CA VAL A 247 -18.47 42.46 31.67
C VAL A 247 -17.44 41.30 31.81
N PHE A 248 -16.38 41.17 30.99
CA PHE A 248 -14.98 41.64 31.15
C PHE A 248 -14.05 40.84 32.11
N THR A 249 -12.82 40.60 31.63
CA THR A 249 -11.55 40.22 32.33
C THR A 249 -11.48 38.78 32.89
N SER A 250 -10.36 38.02 32.87
CA SER A 250 -8.95 38.26 32.57
C SER A 250 -8.20 36.90 32.52
N LEU A 251 -7.19 36.79 31.65
CA LEU A 251 -6.16 35.72 31.64
C LEU A 251 -5.09 35.95 32.73
N PRO A 252 -4.45 34.90 33.24
CA PRO A 252 -3.07 34.98 33.73
C PRO A 252 -2.09 34.17 32.87
N LYS A 253 -0.82 34.57 33.00
CA LYS A 253 0.38 34.16 32.25
C LYS A 253 0.75 32.69 32.41
#